data_AF-A0A1J5IN71-F1
#
_entry.id   AF-A0A1J5IN71-F1
#
_cell.length_a   1.000
_cell.length_b   1.000
_cell.length_c   1.000
_cell.angle_alpha   90.00
_cell.angle_beta   90.00
_cell.angle_gamma   90.00
#
_symmetry.space_group_name_H-M   'P 1'
#
loop_
_entity.id
_entity.type
_entity.pdbx_description
1 polymer ?
#
loop_
_entity_poly.entity_id
_entity_poly.type
_entity_poly.pdbx_seq_one_letter_code
_entity_poly.pdbx_strand_id
1 'polypeptide(L)'
;MPEILSPEQTATYLQLNIRSVYQALNNGGIPGRRIGNRWRISRRILDAWMAGDEIFEEFLLERLFKDEIVSAQSDHQNGQGVSLDAYLSR
;
A
#
# COMPACT_ATOMS: atom_id res chain seq x y z
N MET A 1 -14.47 -5.80 18.25
CA MET A 1 -13.02 -5.98 17.97
C MET A 1 -12.49 -4.60 17.52
N PRO A 2 -11.27 -4.13 17.86
CA PRO A 2 -10.86 -2.71 17.70
C PRO A 2 -10.42 -2.32 16.27
N GLU A 3 -10.56 -1.05 15.87
CA GLU A 3 -10.18 -0.57 14.52
C GLU A 3 -8.69 -0.71 14.20
N ILE A 4 -7.84 -0.57 15.22
CA ILE A 4 -6.40 -0.79 15.12
C ILE A 4 -6.03 -2.03 15.92
N LEU A 5 -5.42 -3.00 15.25
CA LEU A 5 -5.00 -4.28 15.82
C LEU A 5 -3.53 -4.23 16.25
N SER A 6 -3.23 -4.99 17.30
CA SER A 6 -1.86 -5.44 17.61
C SER A 6 -1.50 -6.68 16.79
N PRO A 7 -0.22 -7.10 16.76
CA PRO A 7 0.19 -8.37 16.14
C PRO A 7 -0.56 -9.59 16.70
N GLU A 8 -0.80 -9.64 18.01
CA GLU A 8 -1.54 -10.71 18.67
C GLU A 8 -2.99 -10.76 18.16
N GLN A 9 -3.65 -9.60 18.09
CA GLN A 9 -5.03 -9.51 17.58
C GLN A 9 -5.11 -9.81 16.09
N THR A 10 -4.09 -9.42 15.32
CA THR A 10 -3.97 -9.73 13.88
C THR A 10 -3.79 -11.23 13.67
N ALA A 11 -2.99 -11.88 14.52
CA ALA A 11 -2.81 -13.34 14.49
C ALA A 11 -4.12 -14.08 14.76
N THR A 12 -4.87 -13.65 15.78
CA THR A 12 -6.20 -14.19 16.06
C THR A 12 -7.17 -13.92 14.89
N TYR A 13 -7.13 -12.70 14.33
CA TYR A 13 -8.04 -12.29 13.26
C TYR A 13 -7.81 -13.10 11.97
N LEU A 14 -6.55 -13.24 11.55
CA LEU A 14 -6.17 -13.99 10.35
C LEU A 14 -6.05 -15.51 10.59
N GLN A 15 -6.24 -15.97 11.82
CA GLN A 15 -6.02 -17.36 12.25
C GLN A 15 -4.60 -17.86 11.94
N LEU A 16 -3.61 -17.00 12.13
CA LEU A 16 -2.19 -17.29 11.91
C LEU A 16 -1.42 -17.39 13.23
N ASN A 17 -0.22 -17.98 13.17
CA ASN A 17 0.72 -17.88 14.26
C ASN A 17 1.26 -16.45 14.37
N ILE A 18 1.41 -15.93 15.59
CA ILE A 18 1.95 -14.59 15.83
C ILE A 18 3.36 -14.38 15.24
N ARG A 19 4.21 -15.42 15.21
CA ARG A 19 5.53 -15.35 14.55
C ARG A 19 5.40 -15.09 13.05
N SER A 20 4.44 -15.75 12.39
CA SER A 20 4.16 -15.53 10.97
C SER A 20 3.67 -14.12 10.72
N VAL A 21 2.84 -13.56 11.61
CA VAL A 21 2.41 -12.16 11.55
C VAL A 21 3.58 -11.20 11.66
N TYR A 22 4.49 -11.40 12.62
CA TYR A 22 5.70 -10.56 12.73
C TYR A 22 6.60 -10.68 11.50
N GLN A 23 6.82 -11.89 10.98
CA GLN A 23 7.61 -12.08 9.75
C GLN A 23 6.98 -11.37 8.56
N ALA A 24 5.66 -11.50 8.38
CA ALA A 24 4.95 -10.84 7.29
C ALA A 24 4.95 -9.31 7.44
N LEU A 25 4.77 -8.77 8.65
CA LEU A 25 4.87 -7.33 8.90
C LEU A 25 6.27 -6.79 8.62
N ASN A 26 7.32 -7.53 9.01
CA ASN A 26 8.71 -7.13 8.75
C ASN A 26 9.05 -7.17 7.26
N ASN A 27 8.49 -8.13 6.52
CA ASN A 27 8.78 -8.33 5.10
C ASN A 27 7.79 -7.60 4.18
N GLY A 28 6.83 -6.85 4.73
CA GLY A 28 5.81 -6.13 3.96
C GLY A 28 4.66 -7.00 3.40
N GLY A 29 4.57 -8.27 3.80
CA GLY A 29 3.51 -9.18 3.37
C GLY A 29 2.16 -8.96 4.07
N ILE A 30 2.12 -8.22 5.18
CA ILE A 30 0.89 -7.74 5.82
C ILE A 30 0.97 -6.21 5.95
N PRO A 31 -0.08 -5.45 5.59
CA PRO A 31 -0.08 -4.01 5.74
C PRO A 31 -0.10 -3.62 7.23
N GLY A 32 0.89 -2.86 7.67
CA GLY A 32 0.96 -2.36 9.03
C GLY A 32 2.00 -1.25 9.18
N ARG A 33 1.86 -0.42 10.21
CA ARG A 33 2.83 0.64 10.53
C ARG A 33 3.44 0.41 11.89
N ARG A 34 4.76 0.53 11.97
CA ARG A 34 5.49 0.58 13.23
C ARG A 34 5.47 2.01 13.78
N ILE A 35 4.95 2.19 14.98
CA ILE A 35 4.93 3.46 15.70
C ILE A 35 5.65 3.24 17.03
N GLY A 36 6.86 3.78 17.15
CA GLY A 36 7.79 3.45 18.23
C GLY A 36 8.13 1.95 18.23
N ASN A 37 7.89 1.28 19.36
CA ASN A 37 8.13 -0.15 19.49
C ASN A 37 6.89 -1.03 19.32
N ARG A 38 5.83 -0.51 18.69
CA ARG A 38 4.56 -1.23 18.53
C ARG A 38 4.11 -1.20 17.08
N TRP A 39 3.59 -2.34 16.62
CA TRP A 39 2.88 -2.43 15.36
C TRP A 39 1.42 -1.97 15.52
N ARG A 40 0.93 -1.31 14.49
CA ARG A 40 -0.46 -0.85 14.37
C ARG A 40 -0.96 -1.25 12.99
N ILE A 41 -1.93 -2.15 12.99
CA ILE A 41 -2.53 -2.73 11.80
C ILE A 41 -3.95 -2.20 11.71
N SER A 42 -4.29 -1.45 10.66
CA SER A 42 -5.66 -1.01 10.46
C SER A 42 -6.49 -2.20 10.01
N ARG A 43 -7.56 -2.53 10.75
CA ARG A 43 -8.47 -3.62 10.33
C ARG A 43 -8.99 -3.36 8.93
N ARG A 44 -9.51 -2.16 8.66
CA ARG A 44 -10.08 -1.82 7.34
C ARG A 44 -9.12 -2.08 6.17
N ILE A 45 -7.83 -1.77 6.36
CA ILE A 45 -6.81 -2.03 5.33
C ILE A 45 -6.47 -3.52 5.25
N LEU A 46 -6.45 -4.21 6.39
CA LEU A 46 -6.21 -5.65 6.43
C LEU A 46 -7.34 -6.44 5.75
N ASP A 47 -8.60 -6.04 5.95
CA ASP A 47 -9.78 -6.63 5.31
C ASP A 47 -9.72 -6.44 3.80
N ALA A 48 -9.36 -5.23 3.33
CA ALA A 48 -9.17 -4.94 1.92
C ALA A 48 -8.01 -5.77 1.31
N TRP A 49 -6.90 -5.90 2.03
CA TRP A 49 -5.79 -6.75 1.62
C TRP A 49 -6.19 -8.23 1.50
N MET A 50 -6.99 -8.74 2.45
CA MET A 50 -7.50 -10.11 2.42
C MET A 50 -8.49 -10.39 1.29
N ALA A 51 -9.22 -9.36 0.83
CA ALA A 51 -10.13 -9.49 -0.30
C ALA A 51 -9.40 -9.80 -1.63
N GLY A 52 -8.07 -9.75 -1.67
CA GLY A 52 -7.27 -10.13 -2.83
C GLY A 52 -7.23 -9.07 -3.92
N ASP A 53 -7.47 -7.82 -3.54
CA ASP A 53 -7.62 -6.73 -4.47
C ASP A 53 -6.29 -6.40 -5.16
N GLU A 54 -6.20 -6.70 -6.46
CA GLU A 54 -5.40 -5.95 -7.44
C GLU A 54 -5.64 -4.42 -7.30
N ILE A 55 -6.78 -4.03 -6.71
CA ILE A 55 -7.13 -2.66 -6.30
C ILE A 55 -6.08 -2.06 -5.33
N PHE A 56 -5.32 -2.86 -4.56
CA PHE A 56 -4.28 -2.27 -3.71
C PHE A 56 -3.14 -1.66 -4.52
N GLU A 57 -2.72 -2.26 -5.65
CA GLU A 57 -1.72 -1.65 -6.53
C GLU A 57 -2.31 -0.45 -7.27
N GLU A 58 -3.50 -0.57 -7.88
CA GLU A 58 -4.12 0.54 -8.61
C GLU A 58 -4.39 1.75 -7.69
N PHE A 59 -4.88 1.52 -6.48
CA PHE A 59 -5.08 2.56 -5.46
C PHE A 59 -3.76 3.14 -4.91
N LEU A 60 -2.72 2.32 -4.78
CA LEU A 60 -1.40 2.79 -4.33
C LEU A 60 -0.73 3.61 -5.45
N LEU A 61 -0.83 3.19 -6.71
CA LEU A 61 -0.33 3.88 -7.88
C LEU A 61 -1.03 5.23 -8.07
N GLU A 62 -2.36 5.27 -8.02
CA GLU A 62 -3.12 6.53 -8.04
C GLU A 62 -2.68 7.49 -6.94
N ARG A 63 -2.35 6.97 -5.75
CA ARG A 63 -2.00 7.80 -4.60
C ARG A 63 -0.54 8.23 -4.57
N LEU A 64 0.36 7.42 -5.11
CA LEU A 64 1.79 7.73 -5.19
C LEU A 64 2.11 8.64 -6.37
N PHE A 65 1.39 8.51 -7.48
CA PHE A 65 1.68 9.24 -8.73
C PHE A 65 0.64 10.33 -9.05
N LYS A 66 -0.24 10.68 -8.11
CA LYS A 66 -1.32 11.65 -8.35
C LYS A 66 -0.81 12.99 -8.89
N ASP A 67 0.33 13.45 -8.38
CA ASP A 67 0.91 14.74 -8.77
C ASP A 67 1.71 14.63 -10.09
N GLU A 68 2.26 13.45 -10.40
CA GLU A 68 3.00 13.17 -11.64
C GLU A 68 2.06 12.98 -12.84
N ILE A 69 0.88 12.37 -12.65
CA ILE A 69 -0.12 12.19 -13.72
C ILE A 69 -0.76 13.53 -14.10
N VAL A 70 -1.06 14.38 -13.12
CA VAL A 70 -1.69 15.69 -13.36
C VAL A 70 -0.74 16.64 -14.10
N SER A 71 0.56 16.63 -13.76
CA SER A 71 1.57 17.42 -14.48
C SER A 71 1.76 16.92 -15.92
N ALA A 72 1.86 15.60 -16.12
CA ALA A 72 1.99 15.01 -17.46
C ALA A 72 0.78 15.30 -18.38
N GLN A 73 -0.45 15.30 -17.85
CA GLN A 73 -1.66 15.63 -18.64
C GLN A 73 -1.75 17.13 -18.96
N SER A 74 -1.27 17.99 -18.06
CA SER A 74 -1.21 19.44 -18.27
C SER A 74 -0.20 19.80 -19.37
N ASP A 75 0.95 19.13 -19.39
CA ASP A 75 2.00 19.34 -20.39
C ASP A 75 1.59 18.81 -21.77
N HIS A 76 0.79 17.74 -21.83
CA HIS A 76 0.26 17.22 -23.09
C HIS A 76 -0.82 18.13 -23.70
N GLN A 77 -1.65 18.79 -22.89
CA GLN A 77 -2.62 19.78 -23.38
C GLN A 77 -1.95 21.06 -23.90
N ASN A 78 -0.72 21.37 -23.44
CA ASN A 78 0.07 22.51 -23.90
C ASN A 78 1.17 22.14 -24.93
N GLY A 79 1.22 20.89 -25.40
CA GLY A 79 2.17 20.43 -26.42
C GLY A 79 3.63 20.33 -25.95
N GLN A 80 3.88 20.28 -24.64
CA GLN A 80 5.21 20.13 -24.03
C GLN A 80 5.47 18.76 -23.39
N GLY A 81 4.56 17.79 -23.54
CA GLY A 81 4.73 16.43 -23.02
C GLY A 81 5.88 15.68 -23.71
N VAL A 82 6.77 15.07 -22.92
CA VAL A 82 7.83 14.19 -23.42
C VAL A 82 7.24 12.81 -23.70
N SER A 83 7.49 12.23 -24.89
CA SER A 83 7.05 10.86 -25.20
C SER A 83 7.61 9.86 -24.18
N LEU A 84 6.80 8.87 -23.78
CA LEU A 84 7.18 7.81 -22.86
C LEU A 84 8.46 7.09 -23.31
N ASP A 85 8.62 6.92 -24.62
CA ASP A 85 9.81 6.32 -25.23
C ASP A 85 11.07 7.14 -24.93
N ALA A 86 10.98 8.47 -24.92
CA ALA A 86 12.12 9.34 -24.64
C ALA A 86 12.47 9.40 -23.14
N TYR A 87 11.51 9.20 -22.24
CA TYR A 87 11.73 9.13 -20.80
C TYR A 87 12.41 7.82 -20.39
N LEU A 88 11.94 6.70 -20.94
CA LEU A 88 12.46 5.36 -20.62
C LEU A 88 13.82 5.05 -21.29
N SER A 89 14.26 5.91 -22.21
CA SER A 89 15.53 5.78 -22.93
C SER A 89 16.70 6.54 -22.28
N ARG A 90 16.55 7.04 -21.05
CA ARG A 90 17.58 7.80 -20.32
C ARG A 90 18.15 7.00 -19.15
#